data_AF-A0A7Y5FUQ3-F1
#
_entry.id   AF-A0A7Y5FUQ3-F1
#
_cell.length_a   1.000
_cell.length_b   1.000
_cell.length_c   1.000
_cell.angle_alpha   90.00
_cell.angle_beta   90.00
_cell.angle_gamma   90.00
#
_symmetry.space_group_name_H-M   'P 1'
#
loop_
_entity.id
_entity.type
_entity.pdbx_description
1 polymer ?
#
loop_
_entity_poly.entity_id
_entity_poly.type
_entity_poly.pdbx_seq_one_letter_code
_entity_poly.pdbx_strand_id
1 'polypeptide(L)'
;MVKPGDVVTVDFPGVLGIKRRPAVVISSDVYHLNRPDVVLGLLTTQSRSATGPTDYTLQDWAIAGLHSPSVFRVFLATLPVTSVVVIGHLSDRDWLEIQGRLHVALAI
;
A
#
# COMPACT_ATOMS: atom_id res chain seq x y z
N MET A 1 13.50 -7.55 -6.04
CA MET A 1 12.26 -7.56 -6.84
C MET A 1 11.12 -7.27 -5.88
N VAL A 2 10.29 -6.28 -6.18
CA VAL A 2 9.12 -5.97 -5.35
C VAL A 2 8.12 -7.11 -5.44
N LYS A 3 7.34 -7.33 -4.38
CA LYS A 3 6.33 -8.38 -4.28
C LYS A 3 5.01 -7.82 -3.76
N PRO A 4 3.86 -8.44 -4.09
CA PRO A 4 2.59 -8.12 -3.43
C PRO A 4 2.73 -8.17 -1.91
N GLY A 5 2.21 -7.17 -1.20
CA GLY A 5 2.32 -7.08 0.26
C GLY A 5 3.61 -6.40 0.76
N ASP A 6 4.59 -6.11 -0.10
CA ASP A 6 5.75 -5.30 0.28
C ASP A 6 5.30 -3.89 0.71
N VAL A 7 5.86 -3.42 1.82
CA VAL A 7 5.73 -2.04 2.26
C VAL A 7 6.90 -1.25 1.71
N VAL A 8 6.59 -0.16 1.01
CA VAL A 8 7.56 0.70 0.34
C VAL A 8 7.44 2.14 0.80
N THR A 9 8.53 2.90 0.69
CA THR A 9 8.48 4.36 0.71
C THR A 9 8.62 4.91 -0.71
N VAL A 10 7.81 5.90 -1.03
CA VAL A 10 7.77 6.51 -2.36
C VAL A 10 7.30 7.96 -2.27
N ASP A 11 7.67 8.79 -3.25
CA ASP A 11 7.07 10.09 -3.48
C ASP A 11 5.66 9.91 -4.06
N PHE A 12 4.69 9.79 -3.15
CA PHE A 12 3.33 9.39 -3.50
C PHE A 12 2.53 10.61 -3.99
N PRO A 13 1.90 10.56 -5.18
CA PRO A 13 1.09 11.64 -5.70
C PRO A 13 -0.22 11.75 -4.89
N GLY A 14 -0.42 12.87 -4.21
CA GLY A 14 -1.66 13.17 -3.49
C GLY A 14 -2.40 14.37 -4.09
N VAL A 15 -3.65 14.56 -3.68
CA VAL A 15 -4.51 15.68 -4.12
C VAL A 15 -3.89 17.06 -3.80
N LEU A 16 -3.14 17.15 -2.70
CA LEU A 16 -2.47 18.39 -2.24
C LEU A 16 -0.98 18.43 -2.60
N GLY A 17 -0.54 17.60 -3.56
CA GLY A 17 0.85 17.51 -4.01
C GLY A 17 1.54 16.21 -3.61
N ILE A 18 2.83 16.14 -3.97
CA ILE A 18 3.69 14.97 -3.79
C ILE A 18 4.32 15.01 -2.40
N LYS A 19 4.24 13.89 -1.66
CA LYS A 19 4.96 13.72 -0.39
C LYS A 19 5.53 12.31 -0.31
N ARG A 20 6.67 12.17 0.36
CA ARG A 20 7.20 10.86 0.70
C ARG A 20 6.28 10.17 1.70
N ARG A 21 5.73 9.01 1.32
CA ARG A 21 4.76 8.26 2.13
C ARG A 21 5.06 6.77 2.07
N PRO A 22 4.71 6.02 3.12
CA PRO A 22 4.60 4.59 3.02
C PRO A 22 3.43 4.21 2.11
N ALA A 23 3.59 3.11 1.38
CA ALA A 23 2.56 2.49 0.56
C ALA A 23 2.76 0.97 0.57
N VAL A 24 1.74 0.23 0.18
CA VAL A 24 1.81 -1.21 -0.02
C VAL A 24 1.76 -1.54 -1.51
N VAL A 25 2.60 -2.47 -1.94
CA VAL A 25 2.57 -3.03 -3.29
C VAL A 25 1.35 -3.95 -3.42
N ILE A 26 0.43 -3.61 -4.33
CA ILE A 26 -0.79 -4.39 -4.57
C ILE A 26 -0.83 -5.07 -5.95
N SER A 27 0.17 -4.77 -6.78
CA SER A 27 0.34 -5.40 -8.10
C SER A 27 0.92 -6.80 -7.93
N SER A 28 0.45 -7.74 -8.76
CA SER A 28 0.85 -9.15 -8.74
C SER A 28 2.25 -9.38 -9.32
N ASP A 29 2.85 -10.53 -9.02
CA ASP A 29 4.10 -10.97 -9.65
C ASP A 29 3.96 -11.02 -11.19
N VAL A 30 2.81 -11.46 -11.69
CA VAL A 30 2.50 -11.45 -13.13
C VAL A 30 2.56 -10.04 -13.70
N TYR A 31 2.10 -9.03 -12.97
CA TYR A 31 2.21 -7.63 -13.40
C TYR A 31 3.68 -7.20 -13.51
N HIS A 32 4.50 -7.47 -12.48
CA HIS A 32 5.91 -7.07 -12.43
C HIS A 32 6.76 -7.77 -13.49
N LEU A 33 6.41 -9.00 -13.90
CA LEU A 33 7.10 -9.70 -14.99
C LEU A 33 6.87 -9.05 -16.36
N ASN A 34 5.78 -8.30 -16.51
CA ASN A 34 5.32 -7.78 -17.80
C ASN A 34 5.37 -6.24 -17.90
N ARG A 35 5.63 -5.54 -16.79
CA ARG A 35 5.62 -4.08 -16.72
C ARG A 35 6.76 -3.57 -15.84
N PRO A 36 7.39 -2.43 -16.21
CA PRO A 36 8.41 -1.78 -15.38
C PRO A 36 7.80 -0.95 -14.23
N ASP A 37 6.48 -0.98 -14.06
CA ASP A 37 5.74 -0.19 -13.09
C ASP A 37 5.25 -1.06 -11.91
N VAL A 38 4.84 -0.39 -10.85
CA VAL A 38 4.24 -0.99 -9.66
C VAL A 38 2.95 -0.26 -9.31
N VAL A 39 1.89 -1.01 -9.04
CA VAL A 39 0.64 -0.48 -8.49
C VAL A 39 0.70 -0.53 -6.97
N LEU A 40 0.43 0.61 -6.34
CA LEU A 40 0.56 0.86 -4.91
C LEU A 40 -0.78 1.30 -4.32
N GLY A 41 -1.03 0.93 -3.06
CA GLY A 41 -2.08 1.52 -2.23
C GLY A 41 -1.50 2.30 -1.05
N LEU A 42 -2.14 3.42 -0.71
CA LEU A 42 -1.62 4.36 0.29
C LEU A 42 -1.68 3.81 1.72
N LEU A 43 -0.61 4.03 2.49
CA LEU A 43 -0.62 3.93 3.95
C LEU A 43 -0.59 5.33 4.58
N THR A 44 -1.45 5.56 5.56
CA THR A 44 -1.57 6.86 6.25
C THR A 44 -1.64 6.69 7.76
N THR A 45 -1.03 7.63 8.49
CA THR A 45 -1.15 7.71 9.95
C THR A 45 -2.41 8.48 10.39
N GLN A 46 -3.17 9.04 9.44
CA GLN A 46 -4.38 9.83 9.72
C GLN A 46 -5.62 8.96 9.94
N SER A 47 -5.57 8.08 10.95
CA SER A 47 -6.61 7.08 11.25
C SER A 47 -8.01 7.65 11.45
N ARG A 48 -8.14 8.84 12.04
CA ARG A 48 -9.44 9.51 12.26
C ARG A 48 -10.23 9.78 10.97
N SER A 49 -9.54 9.87 9.83
CA SER A 49 -10.15 10.12 8.52
C SER A 49 -10.38 8.84 7.72
N ALA A 50 -9.84 7.71 8.17
CA ALA A 50 -9.76 6.47 7.42
C ALA A 50 -10.68 5.41 8.06
N THR A 51 -11.98 5.68 8.02
CA THR A 51 -13.05 4.89 8.63
C THR A 51 -14.02 4.31 7.59
N GLY A 52 -13.71 4.44 6.31
CA GLY A 52 -14.55 3.95 5.23
C GLY A 52 -14.54 2.42 5.11
N PRO A 53 -15.49 1.83 4.39
CA PRO A 53 -15.57 0.37 4.20
C PRO A 53 -14.36 -0.22 3.45
N THR A 54 -13.65 0.64 2.70
CA THR A 54 -12.44 0.31 1.94
C THR A 54 -11.14 0.63 2.69
N ASP A 55 -11.22 1.10 3.93
CA ASP A 55 -10.06 1.38 4.77
C ASP A 55 -9.78 0.18 5.71
N TYR A 56 -8.52 -0.01 6.10
CA TYR A 56 -8.13 -1.06 7.04
C TYR A 56 -6.99 -0.62 7.96
N THR A 57 -7.20 -0.73 9.28
CA THR A 57 -6.16 -0.42 10.27
C THR A 57 -5.22 -1.60 10.44
N LEU A 58 -3.95 -1.41 10.09
CA LEU A 58 -2.93 -2.44 10.21
C LEU A 58 -2.76 -2.86 11.67
N GLN A 59 -2.80 -4.17 11.92
CA GLN A 59 -2.56 -4.74 13.24
C GLN A 59 -1.07 -4.96 13.48
N ASP A 60 -0.31 -5.27 12.43
CA ASP A 60 1.08 -5.70 12.46
C ASP A 60 2.02 -4.64 11.85
N TRP A 61 1.66 -3.36 11.96
CA TRP A 61 2.38 -2.24 11.34
C TRP A 61 3.88 -2.22 11.68
N ALA A 62 4.24 -2.56 12.92
CA ALA A 62 5.62 -2.46 13.40
C ALA A 62 6.53 -3.50 12.72
N ILE A 63 6.05 -4.75 12.58
CA ILE A 63 6.81 -5.79 11.88
C ILE A 63 6.86 -5.54 10.37
N ALA A 64 5.88 -4.79 9.84
CA ALA A 64 5.86 -4.35 8.45
C ALA A 64 6.81 -3.18 8.15
N GLY A 65 7.64 -2.77 9.12
CA GLY A 65 8.65 -1.73 8.96
C GLY A 65 8.12 -0.31 9.11
N LEU A 66 6.87 -0.13 9.55
CA LEU A 66 6.29 1.18 9.79
C LEU A 66 6.66 1.68 11.19
N HIS A 67 6.89 2.98 11.31
CA HIS A 67 7.30 3.60 12.59
C HIS A 67 6.11 3.96 13.50
N SER A 68 4.89 3.85 13.00
CA SER A 68 3.68 4.24 13.73
C SER A 68 2.46 3.49 13.23
N PRO A 69 1.40 3.33 14.07
CA PRO A 69 0.13 2.79 13.65
C PRO A 69 -0.38 3.47 12.37
N SER A 70 -0.71 2.65 11.38
CA SER A 70 -1.04 3.11 10.04
C SER A 70 -2.30 2.42 9.52
N VAL A 71 -3.01 3.13 8.65
CA VAL A 71 -4.25 2.68 8.02
C VAL A 71 -4.00 2.59 6.51
N PHE A 72 -4.37 1.46 5.92
CA PHE A 72 -4.47 1.29 4.49
C PHE A 72 -5.71 1.99 3.95
N ARG A 73 -5.56 2.71 2.85
CA ARG A 73 -6.64 3.31 2.08
C ARG A 73 -6.51 2.88 0.63
N VAL A 74 -7.63 2.56 -0.01
CA VAL A 74 -7.69 2.36 -1.48
C VAL A 74 -7.59 3.70 -2.21
N PHE A 75 -6.44 4.34 -2.03
CA PHE A 75 -5.99 5.49 -2.79
C PHE A 75 -4.78 5.00 -3.58
N LEU A 76 -5.01 4.69 -4.85
CA LEU A 76 -4.09 3.91 -5.66
C LEU A 76 -3.24 4.80 -6.56
N ALA A 77 -2.00 4.40 -6.79
CA ALA A 77 -1.11 5.03 -7.75
C ALA A 77 -0.28 3.96 -8.47
N THR A 78 0.00 4.20 -9.76
CA THR A 78 0.94 3.41 -10.54
C THR A 78 2.18 4.25 -10.77
N LEU A 79 3.34 3.73 -10.37
CA LEU A 79 4.62 4.45 -10.43
C LEU A 79 5.71 3.52 -10.98
N PRO A 80 6.82 4.06 -11.51
CA PRO A 80 7.95 3.23 -11.92
C PRO A 80 8.52 2.43 -10.76
N VAL A 81 8.88 1.16 -10.96
CA VAL A 81 9.46 0.32 -9.89
C VAL A 81 10.76 0.90 -9.32
N THR A 82 11.47 1.71 -10.10
CA THR A 82 12.71 2.40 -9.69
C THR A 82 12.46 3.53 -8.69
N SER A 83 11.22 3.99 -8.55
CA SER A 83 10.83 5.08 -7.63
C SER A 83 10.55 4.62 -6.20
N VAL A 84 10.48 3.30 -5.97
CA VAL A 84 10.10 2.74 -4.67
C VAL A 84 11.30 2.17 -3.92
N VAL A 85 11.29 2.31 -2.59
CA VAL A 85 12.27 1.67 -1.70
C VAL A 85 11.52 0.78 -0.73
N VAL A 86 11.75 -0.54 -0.80
CA VAL A 86 11.15 -1.51 0.13
C VAL A 86 11.71 -1.29 1.53
N ILE A 87 10.82 -1.21 2.51
CA ILE A 87 11.15 -1.02 3.94
C ILE A 87 10.64 -2.15 4.82
N GLY A 88 9.78 -3.02 4.30
CA GLY A 88 9.23 -4.16 5.03
C GLY A 88 8.22 -4.93 4.19
N HIS A 89 7.49 -5.81 4.86
CA HIS A 89 6.46 -6.66 4.26
C HIS A 89 5.33 -6.84 5.26
N LEU A 90 4.08 -6.81 4.80
CA LEU A 90 2.93 -7.02 5.67
C LEU A 90 2.90 -8.44 6.23
N SER A 91 2.24 -8.62 7.38
CA SER A 91 1.87 -9.95 7.83
C SER A 91 0.81 -10.55 6.90
N ASP A 92 0.70 -11.88 6.87
CA ASP A 92 -0.36 -12.57 6.11
C ASP A 92 -1.76 -12.08 6.50
N ARG A 93 -1.96 -11.80 7.80
CA ARG A 93 -3.21 -11.25 8.34
C ARG A 93 -3.54 -9.90 7.73
N ASP A 94 -2.61 -8.95 7.82
CA ASP A 94 -2.85 -7.59 7.30
C ASP A 94 -2.97 -7.60 5.79
N TRP A 95 -2.21 -8.46 5.10
CA TRP A 95 -2.29 -8.60 3.66
C TRP A 95 -3.65 -9.14 3.20
N LEU A 96 -4.16 -10.19 3.85
CA LEU A 96 -5.48 -10.77 3.53
C LEU A 96 -6.62 -9.74 3.70
N GLU A 97 -6.58 -8.95 4.76
CA GLU A 97 -7.57 -7.89 5.00
C GLU A 97 -7.49 -6.79 3.93
N ILE A 98 -6.29 -6.37 3.54
CA ILE A 98 -6.10 -5.40 2.45
C ILE A 98 -6.66 -5.94 1.13
N GLN A 99 -6.41 -7.21 0.80
CA GLN A 99 -7.00 -7.84 -0.37
C GLN A 99 -8.54 -7.81 -0.30
N GLY A 100 -9.12 -8.06 0.88
CA GLY A 100 -10.56 -7.89 1.11
C GLY A 100 -11.05 -6.46 0.83
N ARG A 101 -10.33 -5.43 1.30
CA ARG A 101 -10.68 -4.02 1.02
C ARG A 101 -10.56 -3.67 -0.46
N LEU A 102 -9.60 -4.25 -1.17
CA LEU A 102 -9.44 -4.07 -2.61
C LEU A 102 -10.64 -4.65 -3.38
N HIS A 103 -11.16 -5.83 -3.01
CA HIS A 103 -12.37 -6.39 -3.63
C HIS A 103 -13.63 -5.57 -3.35
N VAL A 104 -13.72 -4.91 -2.18
CA VAL A 104 -14.83 -4.00 -1.90
C VAL A 104 -14.73 -2.72 -2.74
N ALA A 105 -13.51 -2.22 -2.96
CA ALA A 105 -13.28 -0.93 -3.61
C ALA A 105 -13.23 -0.99 -5.14
N LEU A 106 -12.76 -2.11 -5.68
CA LEU A 106 -12.63 -2.35 -7.12
C LEU A 106 -13.76 -3.29 -7.56
N ALA A 107 -14.38 -3.01 -8.70
CA ALA A 107 -15.48 -3.84 -9.24
C ALA A 107 -14.95 -5.15 -9.87
N ILE A 108 -14.34 -6.01 -9.05
CA ILE A 108 -13.73 -7.31 -9.41
C ILE A 108 -14.20 -8.44 -8.49
#